data_AF-A0A321LII5-F1
#
_entry.id   AF-A0A321LII5-F1
#
_cell.length_a   1.000
_cell.length_b   1.000
_cell.length_c   1.000
_cell.angle_alpha   90.00
_cell.angle_beta   90.00
_cell.angle_gamma   90.00
#
_symmetry.space_group_name_H-M   'P 1'
#
loop_
_entity.id
_entity.type
_entity.pdbx_description
1 polymer ?
#
loop_
_entity_poly.entity_id
_entity_poly.type
_entity_poly.pdbx_seq_one_letter_code
_entity_poly.pdbx_strand_id
1 'polypeptide(L)'
;ALESLRAQTQSLASIYERKLAALEELKKSLLHQAFTGELSGATEKIMVAPFPVQIPNISVTDLHAGILAMAYQLHEQHGKQIFFGHVKAEKIAHMVEASLGIDLGRSPVKDAAGPNDFPHLKKVEHRARMANYFNFQRVNGSEHYNVQKLRSFQRLLDKASTALDQKHEEFQVLLQLMLPMTTEQAEIMATVFAAWNNLLLEGKQPTDEQIVFEARENWHPDKLKIDRQRFFKAVQWLRDHHIVPEGKGKKVESKRK
;
A
#
# COMPACT_ATOMS: atom_id res chain seq x y z
N ALA A 1 25.94 18.19 29.93
CA ALA A 1 24.79 17.58 29.22
C ALA A 1 24.41 18.38 27.97
N LEU A 2 24.09 19.68 28.09
CA LEU A 2 23.64 20.52 26.96
C LEU A 2 24.71 20.71 25.86
N GLU A 3 25.97 20.87 26.24
CA GLU A 3 27.09 20.99 25.29
C GLU A 3 27.39 19.69 24.54
N SER A 4 27.28 18.55 25.21
CA SER A 4 27.41 17.23 24.60
C SER A 4 26.30 16.97 23.58
N LEU A 5 25.07 17.37 23.90
CA LEU A 5 23.93 17.25 22.99
C LEU A 5 24.15 18.14 21.76
N ARG A 6 24.56 19.40 21.96
CA ARG A 6 24.86 20.34 20.87
C ARG A 6 25.97 19.83 19.95
N ALA A 7 27.04 19.25 20.50
CA ALA A 7 28.12 18.65 19.73
C ALA A 7 27.63 17.46 18.88
N GLN A 8 26.75 16.61 19.43
CA GLN A 8 26.14 15.50 18.68
C GLN A 8 25.21 16.00 17.57
N THR A 9 24.39 17.03 17.82
CA THR A 9 23.51 17.60 16.79
C THR A 9 24.31 18.21 15.64
N GLN A 10 25.41 18.89 15.96
CA GLN A 10 26.27 19.53 14.98
C GLN A 10 27.08 18.50 14.16
N SER A 11 27.52 17.43 14.81
CA SER A 11 28.12 16.27 14.13
C SER A 11 27.13 15.63 13.17
N LEU A 12 25.89 15.39 13.61
CA LEU A 12 24.84 14.80 12.79
C LEU A 12 24.50 15.67 11.57
N ALA A 13 24.33 16.99 11.77
CA ALA A 13 24.11 17.95 10.69
C ALA A 13 25.23 17.88 9.63
N SER A 14 26.48 17.86 10.07
CA SER A 14 27.63 17.76 9.16
C SER A 14 27.65 16.45 8.35
N ILE A 15 27.17 15.35 8.93
CA ILE A 15 27.05 14.06 8.24
C ILE A 15 25.95 14.14 7.17
N TYR A 16 24.80 14.75 7.48
CA TYR A 16 23.72 14.93 6.51
C TYR A 16 24.14 15.82 5.34
N GLU A 17 24.86 16.92 5.60
CA GLU A 17 25.39 17.81 4.55
C GLU A 17 26.36 17.08 3.62
N ARG A 18 27.28 16.27 4.18
CA ARG A 18 28.20 15.43 3.38
C ARG A 18 27.46 14.39 2.55
N LYS A 19 26.42 13.76 3.12
CA LYS A 19 25.59 12.79 2.38
C LYS A 19 24.83 13.47 1.23
N LEU A 20 24.28 14.66 1.46
CA LEU A 20 23.60 15.43 0.41
C LEU A 20 24.56 15.79 -0.73
N ALA A 21 25.76 16.28 -0.39
CA ALA A 21 26.79 16.59 -1.39
C ALA A 21 27.20 15.34 -2.19
N ALA A 22 27.42 14.21 -1.51
CA ALA A 22 27.76 12.95 -2.17
C ALA A 22 26.62 12.44 -3.08
N LEU A 23 25.36 12.62 -2.68
CA LEU A 23 24.21 12.27 -3.52
C LEU A 23 24.09 13.19 -4.75
N GLU A 24 24.38 14.48 -4.62
CA GLU A 24 24.40 15.38 -5.77
C GLU A 24 25.53 15.05 -6.74
N GLU A 25 26.73 14.75 -6.25
CA GLU A 25 27.85 14.32 -7.09
C GLU A 25 27.54 12.99 -7.78
N LEU A 26 26.98 12.02 -7.05
CA LEU A 26 26.55 10.76 -7.63
C LEU A 26 25.49 10.97 -8.71
N LYS A 27 24.48 11.83 -8.47
CA LYS A 27 23.46 12.16 -9.47
C LYS A 27 24.07 12.78 -10.72
N LYS A 28 24.99 13.74 -10.56
CA LYS A 28 25.69 14.40 -11.68
C LYS A 28 26.54 13.39 -12.47
N SER A 29 27.28 12.53 -11.78
CA SER A 29 28.07 11.46 -12.38
C SER A 29 27.19 10.48 -13.16
N LEU A 30 26.08 10.01 -12.57
CA LEU A 30 25.16 9.09 -13.22
C LEU A 30 24.50 9.71 -14.45
N LEU A 31 24.09 10.98 -14.39
CA LEU A 31 23.54 11.69 -15.55
C LEU A 31 24.59 11.85 -16.64
N HIS A 32 25.82 12.24 -16.29
CA HIS A 32 26.92 12.34 -17.25
C HIS A 32 27.16 11.00 -17.95
N GLN A 33 27.33 9.92 -17.18
CA GLN A 33 27.53 8.57 -17.71
C GLN A 33 26.34 8.07 -18.55
N ALA A 34 25.11 8.49 -18.22
CA ALA A 34 23.91 8.19 -19.01
C ALA A 34 23.92 8.92 -20.36
N PHE A 35 24.27 10.21 -20.38
CA PHE A 35 24.29 11.03 -21.60
C PHE A 35 25.49 10.75 -22.50
N THR A 36 26.63 10.32 -21.96
CA THR A 36 27.81 9.90 -22.75
C THR A 36 27.72 8.46 -23.22
N GLY A 37 26.66 7.73 -22.85
CA GLY A 37 26.45 6.35 -23.24
C GLY A 37 27.37 5.35 -22.52
N GLU A 38 28.15 5.79 -21.53
CA GLU A 38 29.03 4.94 -20.73
C GLU A 38 28.25 3.90 -19.90
N LEU A 39 27.00 4.19 -19.53
CA LEU A 39 26.10 3.21 -18.90
C LEU A 39 25.56 2.14 -19.87
N SER A 40 25.80 2.28 -21.17
CA SER A 40 25.32 1.33 -22.20
C SER A 40 26.28 0.16 -22.41
N GLY A 41 27.54 0.30 -21.99
CA GLY A 41 28.61 -0.67 -22.22
C GLY A 41 28.71 -1.77 -21.16
N ALA A 42 28.16 -1.53 -19.97
CA ALA A 42 28.02 -2.52 -18.92
C ALA A 42 26.57 -3.01 -18.91
N THR A 43 26.31 -4.11 -19.62
CA THR A 43 25.10 -4.93 -19.44
C THR A 43 25.11 -5.65 -18.09
N GLU A 44 25.49 -4.97 -17.01
CA GLU A 44 24.83 -5.25 -15.74
C GLU A 44 23.42 -4.71 -15.91
N LYS A 45 22.48 -5.61 -16.22
CA LYS A 45 21.05 -5.30 -16.12
C LYS A 45 20.89 -4.52 -14.82
N ILE A 46 20.56 -3.24 -14.90
CA ILE A 46 19.97 -2.53 -13.77
C ILE A 46 18.75 -3.37 -13.42
N MET A 47 18.89 -4.26 -12.45
CA MET A 47 17.80 -5.07 -11.94
C MET A 47 16.92 -4.08 -11.20
N VAL A 48 16.05 -3.39 -11.94
CA VAL A 48 14.80 -2.90 -11.39
C VAL A 48 14.20 -4.12 -10.72
N ALA A 49 14.17 -4.15 -9.39
CA ALA A 49 13.65 -5.29 -8.66
C ALA A 49 12.28 -5.64 -9.27
N PRO A 50 12.05 -6.88 -9.73
CA PRO A 50 10.77 -7.22 -10.33
C PRO A 50 9.71 -7.09 -9.25
N PHE A 51 8.90 -6.03 -9.36
CA PHE A 51 7.74 -5.87 -8.51
C PHE A 51 6.59 -6.73 -9.05
N PRO A 52 5.76 -7.33 -8.18
CA PRO A 52 5.88 -7.34 -6.72
C PRO A 52 6.99 -8.27 -6.19
N VAL A 53 7.60 -7.90 -5.06
CA VAL A 53 8.62 -8.68 -4.36
C VAL A 53 7.99 -9.64 -3.36
N GLN A 54 8.44 -10.89 -3.33
CA GLN A 54 8.05 -11.84 -2.29
C GLN A 54 8.81 -11.57 -0.99
N ILE A 55 8.10 -11.50 0.13
CA ILE A 55 8.71 -11.36 1.45
C ILE A 55 9.14 -12.74 1.96
N PRO A 56 10.42 -12.94 2.33
CA PRO A 56 10.91 -14.24 2.77
C PRO A 56 10.30 -14.68 4.10
N ASN A 57 10.33 -15.99 4.39
CA ASN A 57 9.94 -16.59 5.67
C ASN A 57 8.47 -16.40 6.10
N ILE A 58 7.60 -15.94 5.21
CA ILE A 58 6.15 -15.88 5.40
C ILE A 58 5.44 -16.22 4.08
N SER A 59 4.37 -17.02 4.15
CA SER A 59 3.57 -17.25 2.94
C SER A 59 2.76 -16.00 2.60
N VAL A 60 2.50 -15.76 1.31
CA VAL A 60 1.72 -14.60 0.86
C VAL A 60 0.35 -14.49 1.57
N THR A 61 -0.28 -15.62 1.88
CA THR A 61 -1.56 -15.67 2.60
C THR A 61 -1.42 -15.37 4.10
N ASP A 62 -0.36 -15.85 4.77
CA ASP A 62 -0.08 -15.48 6.16
C ASP A 62 0.31 -14.00 6.25
N LEU A 63 1.05 -13.46 5.27
CA LEU A 63 1.41 -12.05 5.21
C LEU A 63 0.18 -11.16 5.03
N HIS A 64 -0.70 -11.52 4.09
CA HIS A 64 -1.97 -10.83 3.90
C HIS A 64 -2.82 -10.89 5.18
N ALA A 65 -2.98 -12.05 5.80
CA ALA A 65 -3.67 -12.16 7.09
C ALA A 65 -3.01 -11.28 8.17
N GLY A 66 -1.68 -11.22 8.20
CA GLY A 66 -0.91 -10.39 9.13
C GLY A 66 -1.15 -8.90 8.96
N ILE A 67 -1.18 -8.41 7.71
CA ILE A 67 -1.54 -7.02 7.39
C ILE A 67 -2.94 -6.70 7.89
N LEU A 68 -3.92 -7.59 7.68
CA LEU A 68 -5.28 -7.40 8.19
C LEU A 68 -5.33 -7.40 9.72
N ALA A 69 -4.56 -8.28 10.37
CA ALA A 69 -4.49 -8.36 11.83
C ALA A 69 -3.88 -7.09 12.45
N MET A 70 -2.79 -6.57 11.86
CA MET A 70 -2.16 -5.32 12.29
C MET A 70 -3.09 -4.12 12.08
N ALA A 71 -3.73 -4.04 10.91
CA ALA A 71 -4.68 -2.98 10.63
C ALA A 71 -5.87 -3.03 11.60
N TYR A 72 -6.41 -4.22 11.88
CA TYR A 72 -7.45 -4.39 12.89
C TYR A 72 -6.98 -3.98 14.29
N GLN A 73 -5.78 -4.40 14.71
CA GLN A 73 -5.21 -4.03 16.00
C GLN A 73 -5.10 -2.50 16.15
N LEU A 74 -4.66 -1.80 15.10
CA LEU A 74 -4.61 -0.35 15.09
C LEU A 74 -6.01 0.28 15.22
N HIS A 75 -7.02 -0.25 14.51
CA HIS A 75 -8.39 0.24 14.60
C HIS A 75 -8.98 0.01 15.99
N GLU A 76 -8.75 -1.16 16.59
CA GLU A 76 -9.21 -1.50 17.94
C GLU A 76 -8.57 -0.59 19.00
N GLN A 77 -7.25 -0.34 18.93
CA GLN A 77 -6.53 0.56 19.83
C GLN A 77 -7.08 1.99 19.82
N HIS A 78 -7.70 2.43 18.72
CA HIS A 78 -8.30 3.75 18.57
C HIS A 78 -9.82 3.76 18.74
N GLY A 79 -10.44 2.63 19.14
CA GLY A 79 -11.90 2.53 19.27
C GLY A 79 -12.67 2.64 17.95
N LYS A 80 -12.02 2.32 16.82
CA LYS A 80 -12.54 2.44 15.44
C LYS A 80 -12.83 1.09 14.79
N GLN A 81 -12.93 0.01 15.56
CA GLN A 81 -13.19 -1.35 15.04
C GLN A 81 -14.48 -1.47 14.22
N ILE A 82 -15.48 -0.63 14.49
CA ILE A 82 -16.75 -0.60 13.73
C ILE A 82 -16.58 -0.26 12.25
N PHE A 83 -15.48 0.41 11.89
CA PHE A 83 -15.15 0.79 10.52
C PHE A 83 -14.29 -0.25 9.80
N PHE A 84 -13.90 -1.34 10.49
CA PHE A 84 -13.01 -2.37 9.96
C PHE A 84 -13.79 -3.60 9.44
N GLY A 85 -14.53 -3.41 8.33
CA GLY A 85 -15.18 -4.51 7.59
C GLY A 85 -14.37 -5.01 6.39
N HIS A 86 -14.92 -5.96 5.63
CA HIS A 86 -14.28 -6.52 4.42
C HIS A 86 -13.85 -5.48 3.39
N VAL A 87 -14.69 -4.47 3.14
CA VAL A 87 -14.35 -3.42 2.16
C VAL A 87 -13.10 -2.67 2.61
N LYS A 88 -13.06 -2.26 3.89
CA LYS A 88 -11.90 -1.57 4.48
C LYS A 88 -10.65 -2.46 4.44
N ALA A 89 -10.79 -3.73 4.80
CA ALA A 89 -9.72 -4.73 4.75
C ALA A 89 -9.15 -4.89 3.33
N GLU A 90 -10.00 -5.01 2.31
CA GLU A 90 -9.58 -5.11 0.90
C GLU A 90 -8.85 -3.85 0.42
N LYS A 91 -9.34 -2.65 0.79
CA LYS A 91 -8.66 -1.40 0.42
C LYS A 91 -7.30 -1.29 1.08
N ILE A 92 -7.19 -1.64 2.36
CA ILE A 92 -5.91 -1.65 3.07
C ILE A 92 -4.95 -2.65 2.43
N ALA A 93 -5.40 -3.89 2.18
CA ALA A 93 -4.57 -4.90 1.53
C ALA A 93 -4.06 -4.43 0.16
N HIS A 94 -4.92 -3.80 -0.66
CA HIS A 94 -4.50 -3.28 -1.96
C HIS A 94 -3.51 -2.12 -1.85
N MET A 95 -3.77 -1.15 -0.99
CA MET A 95 -2.88 -0.01 -0.79
C MET A 95 -1.51 -0.48 -0.29
N VAL A 96 -1.48 -1.41 0.67
CA VAL A 96 -0.23 -1.96 1.21
C VAL A 96 0.53 -2.76 0.15
N GLU A 97 -0.14 -3.65 -0.58
CA GLU A 97 0.45 -4.45 -1.66
C GLU A 97 1.15 -3.57 -2.71
N ALA A 98 0.43 -2.57 -3.21
CA ALA A 98 0.88 -1.72 -4.30
C ALA A 98 1.88 -0.65 -3.84
N SER A 99 1.66 -0.01 -2.68
CA SER A 99 2.59 1.01 -2.14
C SER A 99 3.94 0.39 -1.76
N LEU A 100 3.91 -0.75 -1.07
CA LEU A 100 5.14 -1.39 -0.61
C LEU A 100 5.81 -2.24 -1.70
N GLY A 101 5.09 -2.52 -2.80
CA GLY A 101 5.55 -3.39 -3.88
C GLY A 101 5.75 -4.84 -3.44
N ILE A 102 4.90 -5.36 -2.55
CA ILE A 102 5.00 -6.73 -2.03
C ILE A 102 3.98 -7.65 -2.71
N ASP A 103 4.27 -8.96 -2.79
CA ASP A 103 3.32 -9.93 -3.35
C ASP A 103 2.43 -10.51 -2.24
N LEU A 104 1.13 -10.21 -2.28
CA LEU A 104 0.14 -10.84 -1.40
C LEU A 104 -0.55 -12.05 -2.07
N GLY A 105 -0.13 -12.44 -3.28
CA GLY A 105 -0.73 -13.54 -4.02
C GLY A 105 -2.13 -13.21 -4.55
N ARG A 106 -2.51 -11.92 -4.55
CA ARG A 106 -3.79 -11.43 -5.07
C ARG A 106 -3.77 -11.32 -6.59
N SER A 107 -4.93 -11.26 -7.19
CA SER A 107 -5.22 -10.96 -8.59
C SER A 107 -6.38 -9.97 -8.63
N PRO A 108 -6.13 -8.70 -8.26
CA PRO A 108 -7.19 -7.72 -8.06
C PRO A 108 -7.89 -7.37 -9.38
N VAL A 109 -9.21 -7.18 -9.30
CA VAL A 109 -10.04 -6.73 -10.41
C VAL A 109 -10.74 -5.40 -10.11
N LYS A 110 -11.08 -4.66 -11.17
CA LYS A 110 -11.94 -3.47 -11.11
C LYS A 110 -13.35 -3.91 -10.70
N ASP A 111 -13.81 -3.40 -9.57
CA ASP A 111 -15.15 -3.68 -9.02
C ASP A 111 -15.88 -2.39 -8.61
N ALA A 112 -17.18 -2.49 -8.36
CA ALA A 112 -18.03 -1.37 -7.93
C ALA A 112 -17.44 -0.66 -6.70
N ALA A 113 -17.00 -1.45 -5.70
CA ALA A 113 -16.39 -0.96 -4.47
C ALA A 113 -14.87 -0.68 -4.60
N GLY A 114 -14.34 -0.50 -5.82
CA GLY A 114 -12.91 -0.30 -6.08
C GLY A 114 -12.11 -1.59 -6.33
N PRO A 115 -10.78 -1.60 -6.15
CA PRO A 115 -9.94 -2.77 -6.43
C PRO A 115 -10.28 -3.89 -5.46
N ASN A 116 -10.56 -5.09 -5.96
CA ASN A 116 -11.09 -6.20 -5.17
C ASN A 116 -10.51 -7.54 -5.60
N ASP A 117 -10.21 -8.41 -4.63
CA ASP A 117 -9.97 -9.84 -4.87
C ASP A 117 -10.67 -10.68 -3.80
N PHE A 118 -12.00 -10.62 -3.79
CA PHE A 118 -12.83 -11.32 -2.82
C PHE A 118 -12.60 -12.84 -2.77
N PRO A 119 -12.40 -13.56 -3.90
CA PRO A 119 -12.02 -14.98 -3.86
C PRO A 119 -10.73 -15.23 -3.08
N HIS A 120 -9.70 -14.40 -3.25
CA HIS A 120 -8.48 -14.50 -2.46
C HIS A 120 -8.70 -14.15 -0.99
N LEU A 121 -9.49 -13.10 -0.68
CA LEU A 121 -9.84 -12.75 0.69
C LEU A 121 -10.46 -13.93 1.45
N LYS A 122 -11.38 -14.66 0.83
CA LYS A 122 -11.95 -15.88 1.43
C LYS A 122 -10.91 -16.94 1.74
N LYS A 123 -9.87 -17.08 0.91
CA LYS A 123 -8.73 -17.99 1.18
C LYS A 123 -7.93 -17.51 2.38
N VAL A 124 -7.68 -16.21 2.49
CA VAL A 124 -7.00 -15.58 3.64
C VAL A 124 -7.77 -15.80 4.92
N GLU A 125 -9.08 -15.58 4.91
CA GLU A 125 -9.93 -15.82 6.09
C GLU A 125 -10.01 -17.30 6.46
N HIS A 126 -10.10 -18.17 5.45
CA HIS A 126 -10.06 -19.60 5.69
C HIS A 126 -8.74 -20.00 6.36
N ARG A 127 -7.61 -19.52 5.83
CA ARG A 127 -6.29 -19.74 6.41
C ARG A 127 -6.19 -19.18 7.83
N ALA A 128 -6.66 -17.96 8.09
CA ALA A 128 -6.64 -17.32 9.40
C ALA A 128 -7.42 -18.14 10.44
N ARG A 129 -8.58 -18.68 10.07
CA ARG A 129 -9.38 -19.56 10.94
C ARG A 129 -8.67 -20.87 11.23
N MET A 130 -8.14 -21.55 10.21
CA MET A 130 -7.44 -22.82 10.38
C MET A 130 -6.16 -22.67 11.24
N ALA A 131 -5.46 -21.55 11.12
CA ALA A 131 -4.31 -21.22 11.95
C ALA A 131 -4.65 -20.70 13.35
N ASN A 132 -5.94 -20.48 13.66
CA ASN A 132 -6.41 -19.84 14.89
C ASN A 132 -5.84 -18.42 15.07
N TYR A 133 -5.72 -17.65 14.00
CA TYR A 133 -5.32 -16.25 14.05
C TYR A 133 -6.50 -15.36 14.41
N PHE A 134 -7.51 -15.29 13.54
CA PHE A 134 -8.73 -14.52 13.77
C PHE A 134 -9.89 -15.07 12.92
N ASN A 135 -11.10 -14.54 13.15
CA ASN A 135 -12.28 -14.81 12.33
C ASN A 135 -13.08 -13.52 12.11
N PHE A 136 -13.51 -13.24 10.87
CA PHE A 136 -14.51 -12.21 10.61
C PHE A 136 -15.89 -12.77 10.97
N GLN A 137 -16.58 -12.11 11.89
CA GLN A 137 -17.92 -12.44 12.32
C GLN A 137 -18.87 -11.31 11.95
N ARG A 138 -19.93 -11.64 11.22
CA ARG A 138 -20.99 -10.67 10.97
C ARG A 138 -21.70 -10.36 12.28
N VAL A 139 -21.89 -9.08 12.57
CA VAL A 139 -22.66 -8.65 13.74
C VAL A 139 -24.14 -8.86 13.43
N ASN A 140 -24.82 -9.63 14.28
CA ASN A 140 -26.24 -9.99 14.10
C ASN A 140 -27.11 -8.77 13.81
N GLY A 141 -27.94 -8.87 12.76
CA GLY A 141 -28.85 -7.80 12.36
C GLY A 141 -28.18 -6.59 11.68
N SER A 142 -26.89 -6.66 11.34
CA SER A 142 -26.17 -5.57 10.68
C SER A 142 -25.37 -6.02 9.46
N GLU A 143 -24.93 -5.04 8.66
CA GLU A 143 -23.94 -5.26 7.59
C GLU A 143 -22.49 -5.18 8.10
N HIS A 144 -22.30 -4.91 9.39
CA HIS A 144 -20.99 -4.78 10.00
C HIS A 144 -20.39 -6.15 10.32
N TYR A 145 -19.07 -6.19 10.25
CA TYR A 145 -18.27 -7.33 10.67
C TYR A 145 -17.37 -6.90 11.82
N ASN A 146 -17.19 -7.81 12.78
CA ASN A 146 -16.18 -7.70 13.82
C ASN A 146 -15.13 -8.78 13.60
N VAL A 147 -13.89 -8.48 13.96
CA VAL A 147 -12.81 -9.47 13.97
C VAL A 147 -12.73 -10.08 15.36
N GLN A 148 -12.97 -11.38 15.46
CA GLN A 148 -12.70 -12.14 16.67
C GLN A 148 -11.24 -12.59 16.67
N LYS A 149 -10.44 -12.10 17.63
CA LYS A 149 -9.08 -12.59 17.85
C LYS A 149 -9.12 -14.03 18.41
N LEU A 150 -8.25 -14.89 17.90
CA LEU A 150 -8.12 -16.29 18.33
C LEU A 150 -6.75 -16.52 18.99
N ARG A 151 -6.52 -17.72 19.54
CA ARG A 151 -5.35 -18.05 20.39
C ARG A 151 -3.98 -17.75 19.77
N SER A 152 -3.85 -17.78 18.44
CA SER A 152 -2.59 -17.54 17.72
C SER A 152 -2.50 -16.13 17.12
N PHE A 153 -3.42 -15.20 17.46
CA PHE A 153 -3.44 -13.84 16.92
C PHE A 153 -2.11 -13.11 17.13
N GLN A 154 -1.58 -13.13 18.35
CA GLN A 154 -0.32 -12.45 18.67
C GLN A 154 0.86 -13.03 17.87
N ARG A 155 0.92 -14.36 17.72
CA ARG A 155 1.95 -15.01 16.90
C ARG A 155 1.93 -14.55 15.44
N LEU A 156 0.74 -14.29 14.87
CA LEU A 156 0.62 -13.74 13.52
C LEU A 156 1.16 -12.31 13.46
N LEU A 157 0.85 -11.47 14.46
CA LEU A 157 1.36 -10.10 14.53
C LEU A 157 2.89 -10.09 14.58
N ASP A 158 3.50 -10.88 15.46
CA ASP A 158 4.97 -10.93 15.61
C ASP A 158 5.63 -11.39 14.30
N LYS A 159 5.05 -12.43 13.66
CA LYS A 159 5.53 -12.96 12.39
C LYS A 159 5.45 -11.93 11.27
N ALA A 160 4.31 -11.24 11.15
CA ALA A 160 4.12 -10.23 10.12
C ALA A 160 4.97 -8.99 10.37
N SER A 161 5.17 -8.60 11.64
CA SER A 161 5.98 -7.44 12.02
C SER A 161 7.44 -7.68 11.68
N THR A 162 7.94 -8.86 12.00
CA THR A 162 9.29 -9.30 11.62
C THR A 162 9.45 -9.32 10.09
N ALA A 163 8.45 -9.82 9.37
CA ALA A 163 8.50 -9.91 7.91
C ALA A 163 8.48 -8.54 7.21
N LEU A 164 7.80 -7.55 7.80
CA LEU A 164 7.67 -6.20 7.27
C LEU A 164 8.65 -5.20 7.89
N ASP A 165 9.64 -5.64 8.66
CA ASP A 165 10.55 -4.77 9.44
C ASP A 165 11.22 -3.69 8.56
N GLN A 166 11.79 -4.09 7.42
CA GLN A 166 12.41 -3.16 6.47
C GLN A 166 11.44 -2.17 5.80
N LYS A 167 10.14 -2.43 5.89
CA LYS A 167 9.06 -1.63 5.29
C LYS A 167 8.11 -1.07 6.36
N HIS A 168 8.51 -1.15 7.63
CA HIS A 168 7.62 -0.90 8.75
C HIS A 168 7.14 0.55 8.81
N GLU A 169 8.04 1.52 8.61
CA GLU A 169 7.68 2.94 8.63
C GLU A 169 6.65 3.29 7.56
N GLU A 170 6.91 2.89 6.32
CA GLU A 170 6.04 3.12 5.16
C GLU A 170 4.67 2.44 5.35
N PHE A 171 4.67 1.22 5.89
CA PHE A 171 3.45 0.50 6.27
C PHE A 171 2.65 1.23 7.36
N GLN A 172 3.31 1.69 8.43
CA GLN A 172 2.65 2.38 9.55
C GLN A 172 2.05 3.71 9.12
N VAL A 173 2.79 4.52 8.34
CA VAL A 173 2.29 5.78 7.79
C VAL A 173 1.01 5.53 7.00
N LEU A 174 1.03 4.54 6.10
CA LEU A 174 -0.15 4.20 5.29
C LEU A 174 -1.35 3.77 6.16
N LEU A 175 -1.13 2.92 7.17
CA LEU A 175 -2.23 2.50 8.06
C LEU A 175 -2.81 3.66 8.87
N GLN A 176 -1.96 4.55 9.40
CA GLN A 176 -2.41 5.74 10.15
C GLN A 176 -3.24 6.68 9.28
N LEU A 177 -2.82 6.86 8.02
CA LEU A 177 -3.53 7.64 7.02
C LEU A 177 -4.91 7.04 6.68
N MET A 178 -5.01 5.71 6.61
CA MET A 178 -6.27 5.03 6.34
C MET A 178 -7.19 4.93 7.55
N LEU A 179 -6.66 4.94 8.78
CA LEU A 179 -7.43 4.78 10.03
C LEU A 179 -8.65 5.71 10.17
N PRO A 180 -8.58 7.03 9.90
CA PRO A 180 -9.73 7.91 10.06
C PRO A 180 -10.74 7.82 8.91
N MET A 181 -10.39 7.19 7.79
CA MET A 181 -11.25 7.19 6.60
C MET A 181 -12.50 6.35 6.80
N THR A 182 -13.65 6.86 6.35
CA THR A 182 -14.85 6.04 6.16
C THR A 182 -14.63 4.96 5.10
N THR A 183 -15.54 3.99 5.01
CA THR A 183 -15.50 2.97 3.95
C THR A 183 -15.48 3.59 2.56
N GLU A 184 -16.33 4.60 2.33
CA GLU A 184 -16.43 5.29 1.04
C GLU A 184 -15.14 6.09 0.73
N GLN A 185 -14.56 6.77 1.72
CA GLN A 185 -13.28 7.49 1.54
C GLN A 185 -12.14 6.53 1.19
N ALA A 186 -12.04 5.41 1.91
CA ALA A 186 -11.02 4.38 1.63
C ALA A 186 -11.22 3.76 0.25
N GLU A 187 -12.47 3.56 -0.18
CA GLU A 187 -12.80 3.08 -1.51
C GLU A 187 -12.35 4.04 -2.61
N ILE A 188 -12.72 5.32 -2.52
CA ILE A 188 -12.33 6.33 -3.53
C ILE A 188 -10.81 6.43 -3.60
N MET A 189 -10.15 6.50 -2.44
CA MET A 189 -8.69 6.63 -2.36
C MET A 189 -7.98 5.41 -2.98
N ALA A 190 -8.41 4.18 -2.65
CA ALA A 190 -7.85 2.97 -3.25
C ALA A 190 -8.15 2.85 -4.75
N THR A 191 -9.31 3.30 -5.22
CA THR A 191 -9.64 3.33 -6.66
C THR A 191 -8.74 4.30 -7.42
N VAL A 192 -8.54 5.52 -6.89
CA VAL A 192 -7.64 6.52 -7.49
C VAL A 192 -6.20 6.02 -7.51
N PHE A 193 -5.72 5.48 -6.39
CA PHE A 193 -4.38 4.90 -6.31
C PHE A 193 -4.18 3.78 -7.33
N ALA A 194 -5.13 2.86 -7.43
CA ALA A 194 -5.08 1.75 -8.37
C ALA A 194 -5.08 2.20 -9.84
N ALA A 195 -5.95 3.16 -10.19
CA ALA A 195 -6.04 3.71 -11.53
C ALA A 195 -4.73 4.41 -11.93
N TRP A 196 -4.19 5.24 -11.04
CA TRP A 196 -2.90 5.88 -11.24
C TRP A 196 -1.78 4.85 -11.36
N ASN A 197 -1.71 3.88 -10.46
CA ASN A 197 -0.67 2.84 -10.48
C ASN A 197 -0.73 1.99 -11.75
N ASN A 198 -1.94 1.67 -12.26
CA ASN A 198 -2.11 0.98 -13.53
C ASN A 198 -1.53 1.78 -14.72
N LEU A 199 -1.72 3.10 -14.75
CA LEU A 199 -1.15 3.97 -15.79
C LEU A 199 0.39 3.99 -15.72
N LEU A 200 0.95 4.02 -14.51
CA LEU A 200 2.41 3.94 -14.30
C LEU A 200 2.99 2.58 -14.73
N LEU A 201 2.29 1.48 -14.43
CA LEU A 201 2.64 0.13 -14.88
C LEU A 201 2.60 0.00 -16.42
N GLU A 202 1.85 0.87 -17.11
CA GLU A 202 1.83 0.98 -18.57
C GLU A 202 2.93 1.90 -19.12
N GLY A 203 3.82 2.41 -18.27
CA GLY A 203 4.90 3.32 -18.65
C GLY A 203 4.45 4.75 -18.93
N LYS A 204 3.23 5.14 -18.51
CA LYS A 204 2.70 6.48 -18.73
C LYS A 204 3.13 7.43 -17.61
N GLN A 205 3.13 8.73 -17.92
CA GLN A 205 3.19 9.82 -16.94
C GLN A 205 1.82 10.51 -16.93
N PRO A 206 0.85 10.02 -16.15
CA PRO A 206 -0.53 10.44 -16.31
C PRO A 206 -0.79 11.82 -15.71
N THR A 207 -1.62 12.62 -16.37
CA THR A 207 -2.19 13.85 -15.81
C THR A 207 -3.29 13.52 -14.81
N ASP A 208 -3.65 14.47 -13.95
CA ASP A 208 -4.76 14.29 -12.99
C ASP A 208 -6.08 13.96 -13.69
N GLU A 209 -6.33 14.54 -14.87
CA GLU A 209 -7.51 14.21 -15.71
C GLU A 209 -7.50 12.74 -16.14
N GLN A 210 -6.35 12.20 -16.55
CA GLN A 210 -6.22 10.79 -16.95
C GLN A 210 -6.37 9.85 -15.75
N ILE A 211 -5.83 10.22 -14.59
CA ILE A 211 -5.99 9.46 -13.35
C ILE A 211 -7.47 9.39 -12.96
N VAL A 212 -8.17 10.54 -12.95
CA VAL A 212 -9.59 10.61 -12.62
C VAL A 212 -10.42 9.84 -13.65
N PHE A 213 -10.12 10.00 -14.94
CA PHE A 213 -10.77 9.24 -16.02
C PHE A 213 -10.69 7.73 -15.79
N GLU A 214 -9.50 7.22 -15.47
CA GLU A 214 -9.31 5.80 -15.19
C GLU A 214 -10.00 5.33 -13.90
N ALA A 215 -10.04 6.19 -12.88
CA ALA A 215 -10.62 5.89 -11.57
C ALA A 215 -12.15 5.93 -11.55
N ARG A 216 -12.77 6.72 -12.42
CA ARG A 216 -14.22 6.97 -12.39
C ARG A 216 -14.91 6.50 -13.66
N GLU A 217 -14.54 7.04 -14.81
CA GLU A 217 -15.18 6.76 -16.09
C GLU A 217 -14.84 5.36 -16.62
N ASN A 218 -13.59 4.92 -16.48
CA ASN A 218 -13.11 3.62 -16.98
C ASN A 218 -12.98 2.53 -15.89
N TRP A 219 -13.59 2.74 -14.72
CA TRP A 219 -13.49 1.79 -13.60
C TRP A 219 -14.67 0.83 -13.51
N HIS A 220 -15.84 1.35 -13.16
CA HIS A 220 -17.10 0.62 -13.03
C HIS A 220 -18.27 1.61 -13.15
N PRO A 221 -19.42 1.26 -13.77
CA PRO A 221 -20.53 2.19 -13.96
C PRO A 221 -21.02 2.88 -12.68
N ASP A 222 -20.97 2.19 -11.54
CA ASP A 222 -21.36 2.77 -10.24
C ASP A 222 -20.49 3.95 -9.80
N LYS A 223 -19.24 4.05 -10.27
CA LYS A 223 -18.37 5.20 -9.94
C LYS A 223 -18.90 6.51 -10.53
N LEU A 224 -19.71 6.45 -11.59
CA LEU A 224 -20.34 7.62 -12.18
C LEU A 224 -21.37 8.28 -11.25
N LYS A 225 -21.85 7.56 -10.22
CA LYS A 225 -22.75 8.10 -9.19
C LYS A 225 -22.03 9.02 -8.20
N ILE A 226 -20.72 8.90 -8.11
CA ILE A 226 -19.88 9.72 -7.22
C ILE A 226 -19.46 10.97 -7.99
N ASP A 227 -19.55 12.11 -7.32
CA ASP A 227 -19.12 13.39 -7.87
C ASP A 227 -17.65 13.37 -8.29
N ARG A 228 -17.37 13.87 -9.50
CA ARG A 228 -16.04 13.80 -10.14
C ARG A 228 -15.00 14.57 -9.32
N GLN A 229 -15.38 15.68 -8.68
CA GLN A 229 -14.47 16.47 -7.85
C GLN A 229 -13.92 15.69 -6.66
N ARG A 230 -14.62 14.66 -6.17
CA ARG A 230 -14.12 13.80 -5.08
C ARG A 230 -12.90 12.99 -5.50
N PHE A 231 -12.79 12.60 -6.77
CA PHE A 231 -11.63 11.89 -7.30
C PHE A 231 -10.43 12.82 -7.44
N PHE A 232 -10.62 14.04 -7.93
CA PHE A 232 -9.56 15.07 -7.93
C PHE A 232 -9.05 15.38 -6.53
N LYS A 233 -9.95 15.53 -5.55
CA LYS A 233 -9.57 15.71 -4.14
C LYS A 233 -8.74 14.53 -3.63
N ALA A 234 -9.07 13.30 -4.02
CA ALA A 234 -8.28 12.13 -3.64
C ALA A 234 -6.89 12.11 -4.31
N VAL A 235 -6.76 12.53 -5.58
CA VAL A 235 -5.45 12.69 -6.24
C VAL A 235 -4.59 13.70 -5.48
N GLN A 236 -5.14 14.89 -5.19
CA GLN A 236 -4.43 15.91 -4.44
C GLN A 236 -4.03 15.40 -3.04
N TRP A 237 -4.95 14.74 -2.36
CA TRP A 237 -4.70 14.19 -1.03
C TRP A 237 -3.56 13.17 -1.02
N LEU A 238 -3.47 12.28 -2.02
CA LEU A 238 -2.35 11.34 -2.15
C LEU A 238 -1.01 12.05 -2.33
N ARG A 239 -0.98 13.15 -3.11
CA ARG A 239 0.22 13.96 -3.29
C ARG A 239 0.63 14.66 -1.99
N ASP A 240 -0.31 15.31 -1.31
CA ASP A 240 -0.06 16.07 -0.08
C ASP A 240 0.50 15.18 1.04
N HIS A 241 0.08 13.90 1.08
CA HIS A 241 0.54 12.92 2.07
C HIS A 241 1.69 12.04 1.57
N HIS A 242 2.26 12.32 0.40
CA HIS A 242 3.38 11.59 -0.20
C HIS A 242 3.10 10.08 -0.42
N ILE A 243 1.84 9.71 -0.66
CA ILE A 243 1.41 8.33 -0.99
C ILE A 243 1.16 8.21 -2.50
N VAL A 244 2.14 8.66 -3.29
CA VAL A 244 2.07 8.60 -4.75
C VAL A 244 2.48 7.20 -5.21
N PRO A 245 1.66 6.49 -6.02
CA PRO A 245 2.05 5.19 -6.55
C PRO A 245 3.30 5.32 -7.44
N GLU A 246 4.08 4.25 -7.47
CA GLU A 246 5.34 4.18 -8.23
C GLU A 246 5.30 3.16 -9.37
N GLY A 247 4.12 2.64 -9.72
CA GLY A 247 4.00 1.56 -10.70
C GLY A 247 4.52 0.23 -10.15
N LYS A 248 4.28 -0.04 -8.86
CA LYS A 248 4.66 -1.27 -8.16
C LYS A 248 3.45 -2.19 -7.99
N GLY A 249 3.70 -3.48 -7.76
CA GLY A 249 2.63 -4.44 -7.49
C GLY A 249 1.92 -4.96 -8.73
N LYS A 250 0.72 -5.53 -8.54
CA LYS A 250 -0.06 -6.14 -9.62
C LYS A 250 -1.03 -5.15 -10.25
N LYS A 251 -1.17 -5.23 -11.57
CA LYS A 251 -2.18 -4.49 -12.33
C LYS A 251 -3.58 -4.92 -11.90
N VAL A 252 -4.48 -3.95 -11.71
CA VAL A 252 -5.90 -4.22 -11.45
C VAL A 252 -6.62 -4.36 -12.78
N GLU A 253 -7.05 -5.58 -13.12
CA GLU A 253 -7.66 -5.89 -14.41
C GLU A 253 -9.17 -5.67 -14.41
N SER A 254 -9.77 -5.43 -15.58
CA SER A 254 -11.22 -5.54 -15.73
C SER A 254 -11.65 -6.99 -15.52
N LYS A 255 -12.80 -7.23 -14.86
CA LYS A 255 -13.37 -8.59 -14.76
C LYS A 255 -13.56 -9.16 -16.17
N ARG A 256 -12.97 -10.32 -16.44
CA ARG A 256 -13.26 -11.09 -17.66
C ARG A 256 -14.74 -11.47 -17.61
N LYS A 257 -15.49 -11.11 -18.67
CA LYS A 257 -16.89 -11.50 -18.83
C LYS A 257 -17.00 -13.00 -19.06
#